data_AF-U5BS98-F1
#
_entry.id   AF-U5BS98-F1
#
_cell.length_a   1.000
_cell.length_b   1.000
_cell.length_c   1.000
_cell.angle_alpha   90.00
_cell.angle_beta   90.00
_cell.angle_gamma   90.00
#
_symmetry.space_group_name_H-M   'P 1'
#
loop_
_entity.id
_entity.type
_entity.pdbx_description
1 polymer ?
#
loop_
_entity_poly.entity_id
_entity_poly.type
_entity_poly.pdbx_seq_one_letter_code
_entity_poly.pdbx_strand_id
1 'polypeptide(L)'
;MENPKIYRKALIRSCWKLADFHDKLFDQLVNLAMSGEMSDADELFDVGDDMNFKLSDFEKISDANVQRIIGLLHQTKACHDSLVNTNNLKN
;
A
#
# COMPACT_ATOMS: atom_id res chain seq x y z
N MET A 1 18.49 -28.27 -10.21
CA MET A 1 19.31 -27.48 -9.26
C MET A 1 18.85 -26.03 -9.33
N GLU A 2 18.54 -25.41 -8.20
CA GLU A 2 18.30 -23.97 -8.16
C GLU A 2 19.57 -23.21 -8.60
N ASN A 3 19.39 -22.11 -9.31
CA ASN A 3 20.46 -21.16 -9.57
C ASN A 3 20.36 -20.03 -8.51
N PRO A 4 21.23 -20.01 -7.49
CA PRO A 4 21.09 -19.10 -6.35
C PRO A 4 21.09 -17.62 -6.72
N LYS A 5 21.82 -17.25 -7.79
CA LYS A 5 21.87 -15.87 -8.29
C LYS A 5 20.57 -15.45 -8.96
N ILE A 6 19.92 -16.37 -9.69
CA ILE A 6 18.63 -16.10 -10.34
C ILE A 6 17.55 -15.97 -9.27
N TYR A 7 17.51 -16.89 -8.30
CA TYR A 7 16.55 -16.82 -7.20
C TYR A 7 16.67 -15.51 -6.40
N ARG A 8 17.89 -15.12 -6.01
CA ARG A 8 18.09 -13.86 -5.27
C ARG A 8 17.62 -12.63 -6.05
N LYS A 9 17.85 -12.57 -7.37
CA LYS A 9 17.33 -11.48 -8.21
C LYS A 9 15.81 -11.48 -8.29
N ALA A 10 15.19 -12.65 -8.43
CA ALA A 10 13.74 -12.78 -8.46
C ALA A 10 13.12 -12.33 -7.13
N LEU A 11 13.72 -12.73 -6.00
CA LEU A 11 13.29 -12.32 -4.67
C LEU A 11 13.34 -10.80 -4.47
N ILE A 12 14.45 -10.15 -4.84
CA ILE A 12 14.57 -8.67 -4.78
C ILE A 12 13.49 -8.01 -5.63
N ARG A 13 13.26 -8.53 -6.84
CA ARG A 13 12.21 -8.02 -7.74
C ARG A 13 10.81 -8.18 -7.13
N SER A 14 10.54 -9.30 -6.47
CA SER A 14 9.26 -9.52 -5.78
C SER A 14 9.06 -8.53 -4.64
N CYS A 15 10.11 -8.20 -3.87
CA CYS A 15 10.02 -7.17 -2.84
C CYS A 15 9.70 -5.80 -3.44
N TRP A 16 10.42 -5.39 -4.49
CA TRP A 16 10.12 -4.13 -5.18
C TRP A 16 8.68 -4.10 -5.74
N LYS A 17 8.19 -5.22 -6.27
CA LYS A 17 6.82 -5.33 -6.77
C LYS A 17 5.76 -5.28 -5.67
N LEU A 18 6.05 -5.82 -4.48
CA LEU A 18 5.15 -5.70 -3.34
C LEU A 18 5.09 -4.27 -2.81
N ALA A 19 6.22 -3.55 -2.79
CA ALA A 19 6.24 -2.12 -2.44
C ALA A 19 5.44 -1.28 -3.45
N ASP A 20 5.69 -1.44 -4.75
CA ASP A 20 4.93 -0.76 -5.83
C ASP A 20 3.43 -1.11 -5.79
N PHE A 21 3.08 -2.35 -5.47
CA PHE A 21 1.69 -2.76 -5.30
C PHE A 21 1.05 -2.14 -4.06
N HIS A 22 1.78 -2.04 -2.95
CA HIS A 22 1.30 -1.38 -1.74
C HIS A 22 0.97 0.09 -2.00
N ASP A 23 1.83 0.82 -2.70
CA ASP A 23 1.62 2.24 -3.02
C ASP A 23 0.40 2.43 -3.92
N LYS A 24 0.26 1.60 -4.97
CA LYS A 24 -0.92 1.63 -5.84
C LYS A 24 -2.20 1.27 -5.12
N LEU A 25 -2.14 0.33 -4.18
CA LEU A 25 -3.28 -0.05 -3.37
C LEU A 25 -3.68 1.09 -2.41
N PHE A 26 -2.71 1.87 -1.93
CA PHE A 26 -2.95 3.05 -1.14
C PHE A 26 -3.63 4.17 -1.95
N ASP A 27 -3.21 4.39 -3.20
CA ASP A 27 -3.92 5.33 -4.09
C ASP A 27 -5.38 4.93 -4.30
N GLN A 28 -5.66 3.63 -4.43
CA GLN A 28 -7.04 3.13 -4.55
C GLN A 28 -7.84 3.29 -3.25
N LEU A 29 -7.19 3.13 -2.09
CA LEU A 29 -7.81 3.43 -0.80
C LEU A 29 -8.25 4.90 -0.73
N VAL A 30 -7.36 5.83 -1.06
CA VAL A 30 -7.65 7.26 -1.07
C VAL A 30 -8.85 7.55 -1.96
N ASN A 31 -8.81 7.10 -3.22
CA ASN A 31 -9.90 7.34 -4.17
C ASN A 31 -11.25 6.74 -3.70
N LEU A 32 -11.22 5.55 -3.10
CA LEU A 32 -12.45 4.91 -2.59
C LEU A 32 -13.01 5.66 -1.37
N ALA A 33 -12.14 6.10 -0.47
CA ALA A 33 -12.55 6.87 0.70
C ALA A 33 -13.13 8.23 0.29
N MET A 34 -12.46 8.94 -0.61
CA MET A 34 -12.86 10.25 -1.14
C MET A 34 -14.16 10.18 -1.96
N SER A 35 -14.44 9.08 -2.66
CA SER A 35 -15.73 8.87 -3.33
C SER A 35 -16.85 8.37 -2.40
N GLY A 36 -16.51 8.05 -1.14
CA GLY A 36 -17.41 7.50 -0.13
C GLY A 36 -17.54 8.41 1.07
N GLU A 37 -17.21 7.91 2.27
CA GLU A 37 -17.40 8.62 3.54
C GLU A 37 -16.60 9.93 3.68
N MET A 38 -15.60 10.16 2.82
CA MET A 38 -14.84 11.41 2.76
C MET A 38 -15.25 12.30 1.58
N SER A 39 -16.41 12.07 0.94
CA SER A 39 -16.88 12.91 -0.17
C SER A 39 -16.96 14.38 0.17
N ASP A 40 -17.32 14.70 1.42
CA ASP A 40 -17.42 16.08 1.88
C ASP A 40 -16.04 16.75 2.00
N ALA A 41 -14.98 15.94 2.13
CA ALA A 41 -13.61 16.44 2.07
C ALA A 41 -13.16 16.71 0.64
N ASP A 42 -13.73 16.03 -0.37
CA ASP A 42 -13.41 16.24 -1.79
C ASP A 42 -13.73 17.68 -2.22
N GLU A 43 -14.77 18.28 -1.64
CA GLU A 43 -15.12 19.70 -1.86
C GLU A 43 -14.13 20.70 -1.23
N LEU A 44 -13.24 20.24 -0.35
CA LEU A 44 -12.24 21.07 0.33
C LEU A 44 -10.90 21.13 -0.39
N PHE A 45 -10.70 20.34 -1.45
CA PHE A 45 -9.42 20.25 -2.16
C PHE A 45 -9.52 20.82 -3.58
N ASP A 46 -8.57 21.68 -3.94
CA ASP A 46 -8.52 22.27 -5.27
C ASP A 46 -7.72 21.36 -6.23
N VAL A 47 -8.10 21.38 -7.51
CA VAL A 47 -7.37 20.67 -8.57
C VAL A 47 -5.95 21.23 -8.66
N GLY A 48 -4.97 20.43 -8.22
CA GLY A 48 -3.56 20.82 -8.17
C GLY A 48 -2.96 20.79 -6.76
N ASP A 49 -3.74 20.51 -5.73
CA ASP A 49 -3.23 20.33 -4.37
C ASP A 49 -2.47 19.01 -4.21
N ASP A 50 -1.23 19.12 -3.72
CA ASP A 50 -0.45 17.96 -3.29
C ASP A 50 -0.92 17.48 -1.91
N MET A 51 -1.74 16.44 -1.90
CA MET A 51 -2.18 15.80 -0.66
C MET A 51 -1.27 14.65 -0.25
N ASN A 52 -0.72 14.75 0.97
CA ASN A 52 0.06 13.69 1.58
C ASN A 52 -0.79 12.94 2.61
N PHE A 53 -1.51 11.92 2.15
CA PHE A 53 -2.25 11.04 3.03
C PHE A 53 -1.35 10.02 3.72
N LYS A 54 -1.74 9.64 4.93
CA LYS A 54 -1.22 8.51 5.68
C LYS A 54 -2.34 7.54 6.00
N LEU A 55 -2.00 6.28 6.24
CA LEU A 55 -2.99 5.26 6.57
C LEU A 55 -3.83 5.62 7.83
N SER A 56 -3.24 6.38 8.76
CA SER A 56 -3.92 6.91 9.96
C SER A 56 -5.11 7.81 9.63
N ASP A 57 -5.12 8.46 8.47
CA ASP A 57 -6.18 9.39 8.07
C ASP A 57 -7.50 8.66 7.79
N PHE A 58 -7.42 7.34 7.56
CA PHE A 58 -8.56 6.47 7.21
C PHE A 58 -9.04 5.61 8.41
N GLU A 59 -8.43 5.72 9.59
CA GLU A 59 -8.73 4.85 10.75
C GLU A 59 -10.17 4.95 11.26
N LYS A 60 -10.84 6.09 11.02
CA LYS A 60 -12.20 6.35 11.51
C LYS A 60 -13.29 6.03 10.49
N ILE A 61 -12.93 5.62 9.28
CA ILE A 61 -13.88 5.29 8.22
C ILE A 61 -14.61 4.00 8.57
N SER A 62 -15.94 4.02 8.54
CA SER A 62 -16.77 2.84 8.81
C SER A 62 -17.03 1.97 7.57
N ASP A 63 -16.76 2.48 6.37
CA ASP A 63 -17.01 1.77 5.11
C ASP A 63 -16.28 0.42 5.08
N ALA A 64 -17.06 -0.64 4.90
CA ALA A 64 -16.56 -2.01 4.97
C ALA A 64 -15.59 -2.35 3.83
N ASN A 65 -15.68 -1.68 2.67
CA ASN A 65 -14.77 -1.89 1.55
C ASN A 65 -13.43 -1.19 1.80
N VAL A 66 -13.46 0.05 2.30
CA VAL A 66 -12.28 0.79 2.74
C VAL A 66 -11.53 -0.01 3.82
N GLN A 67 -12.24 -0.51 4.84
CA GLN A 67 -11.63 -1.34 5.89
C GLN A 67 -10.97 -2.61 5.35
N ARG A 68 -11.54 -3.24 4.30
CA ARG A 68 -10.92 -4.39 3.63
C ARG A 68 -9.63 -4.02 2.91
N ILE A 69 -9.59 -2.87 2.25
CA ILE A 69 -8.39 -2.38 1.56
C ILE A 69 -7.28 -2.05 2.58
N ILE A 70 -7.62 -1.39 3.70
CA ILE A 70 -6.69 -1.14 4.82
C ILE A 70 -6.11 -2.47 5.33
N GLY A 71 -6.96 -3.49 5.51
CA GLY A 71 -6.52 -4.84 5.88
C GLY A 71 -5.52 -5.44 4.89
N LEU A 72 -5.76 -5.29 3.58
CA LEU A 72 -4.86 -5.80 2.55
C LEU A 72 -3.55 -5.02 2.47
N LEU A 73 -3.57 -3.71 2.72
CA LEU A 73 -2.35 -2.88 2.83
C LEU A 73 -1.46 -3.40 3.96
N HIS A 74 -2.03 -3.64 5.15
CA HIS A 74 -1.29 -4.24 6.27
C HIS A 74 -0.69 -5.60 5.91
N GLN A 75 -1.46 -6.47 5.26
CA GLN A 75 -0.97 -7.80 4.86
C GLN A 75 0.14 -7.71 3.80
N THR A 76 0.02 -6.80 2.84
CA THR A 76 1.02 -6.58 1.80
C THR A 76 2.32 -6.07 2.42
N LYS A 77 2.23 -5.08 3.31
CA LYS A 77 3.37 -4.55 4.04
C LYS A 77 4.04 -5.62 4.92
N ALA A 78 3.26 -6.39 5.68
CA ALA A 78 3.80 -7.47 6.51
C ALA A 78 4.51 -8.55 5.67
N CYS A 79 3.96 -8.89 4.50
CA CYS A 79 4.58 -9.83 3.57
C CYS A 79 5.90 -9.27 3.01
N HIS A 80 5.90 -8.01 2.55
CA HIS A 80 7.10 -7.32 2.09
C HIS A 80 8.19 -7.31 3.16
N ASP A 81 7.86 -6.84 4.37
CA ASP A 81 8.81 -6.70 5.47
C ASP A 81 9.35 -8.07 5.90
N SER A 82 8.50 -9.11 5.89
CA SER A 82 8.92 -10.50 6.13
C SER A 82 9.93 -10.99 5.10
N LEU A 83 9.70 -10.75 3.81
CA LEU A 83 10.63 -11.15 2.74
C LEU A 83 11.97 -10.40 2.85
N VAL A 84 11.94 -9.10 3.13
CA VAL A 84 13.15 -8.28 3.30
C VAL A 84 13.97 -8.76 4.49
N ASN A 85 13.33 -8.91 5.65
CA ASN A 85 13.99 -9.26 6.91
C ASN A 85 14.53 -10.69 6.89
N THR A 86 13.72 -11.67 6.47
CA THR A 86 14.11 -13.09 6.44
C THR A 86 15.29 -13.34 5.52
N ASN A 87 15.46 -12.54 4.47
CA ASN A 87 16.49 -12.72 3.46
C ASN A 87 17.64 -11.72 3.56
N ASN A 88 17.68 -10.90 4.62
CA ASN A 88 18.68 -9.85 4.85
C ASN A 88 18.87 -8.98 3.59
N LEU A 89 17.77 -8.57 2.97
CA LEU A 89 17.80 -7.61 1.87
C LEU A 89 17.99 -6.23 2.49
N LYS A 90 19.04 -5.50 2.07
CA LYS A 90 19.21 -4.11 2.51
C LYS A 90 18.19 -3.25 1.77
N ASN A 91 17.48 -2.41 2.52
CA ASN A 91 16.76 -1.26 1.99
C ASN A 91 17.74 -0.20 1.50
#